data_AF-A0A359JKP0-F1
#
_entry.id   AF-A0A359JKP0-F1
#
_cell.length_a   1.000
_cell.length_b   1.000
_cell.length_c   1.000
_cell.angle_alpha   90.00
_cell.angle_beta   90.00
_cell.angle_gamma   90.00
#
_symmetry.space_group_name_H-M   'P 1'
#
loop_
_entity.id
_entity.type
_entity.pdbx_description
1 polymer ?
#
loop_
_entity_poly.entity_id
_entity_poly.type
_entity_poly.pdbx_seq_one_letter_code
_entity_poly.pdbx_strand_id
1 'polypeptide(L)'
;LGPVMIVDTPGMDDEGELGLLRIEKCKEVMAKVDIAILVVDGTLGMSDGDRMLKKMFEERNLPYITVYNKLDLVQQRIGKGRTREVPQDSIWVSASDKINITDLKDMVAHLVVDPSNGRKIIADLISEGDIVVLVTPIDEAAPKGRLILPQQQTLRDILDTGAIGVVTQVPQIPEVLASLAKTPALVVTDSQAFKEVNELVPEDILLTSFSMLFARYKGDLGEAILSANYLDKLEDGAKILISEGCTHHRQCNDIGTVKLPKMIEKTTGKNFHFEWSSGDSFPDDLSTFDLVVHCGGCMLNPREMMHRIRICQNAGVPITNYGVIMAKMQGILPRVSAPLLGKK
;
A
#
# COMPACT_ATOMS: atom_id res chain seq x y z
N LEU A 1 -12.61 4.03 13.02
CA LEU A 1 -11.24 4.34 12.51
C LEU A 1 -10.20 3.83 13.50
N GLY A 2 -9.16 3.15 13.03
CA GLY A 2 -8.01 2.74 13.83
C GLY A 2 -6.95 3.86 13.91
N PRO A 3 -5.64 3.53 14.01
CA PRO A 3 -4.58 4.54 13.93
C PRO A 3 -4.63 5.28 12.59
N VAL A 4 -4.41 6.59 12.62
CA VAL A 4 -4.41 7.47 11.43
C VAL A 4 -3.08 8.20 11.30
N MET A 5 -2.72 8.53 10.06
CA MET A 5 -1.61 9.43 9.75
C MET A 5 -2.18 10.75 9.25
N ILE A 6 -1.81 11.87 9.88
CA ILE A 6 -2.20 13.21 9.45
C ILE A 6 -1.07 13.75 8.57
N VAL A 7 -1.41 14.12 7.35
CA VAL A 7 -0.47 14.74 6.39
C VAL A 7 -0.85 16.21 6.25
N ASP A 8 0.07 17.09 6.64
CA ASP A 8 -0.12 18.53 6.49
C ASP A 8 0.29 18.96 5.08
N THR A 9 -0.55 19.74 4.41
CA THR A 9 -0.28 20.27 3.06
C THR A 9 0.00 21.76 3.13
N PRO A 10 0.94 22.29 2.33
CA PRO A 10 1.14 23.74 2.24
C PRO A 10 -0.18 24.44 1.84
N GLY A 11 -0.57 25.50 2.54
CA GLY A 11 -1.72 26.31 2.19
C GLY A 11 -1.55 26.98 0.81
N MET A 12 -2.66 27.23 0.10
CA MET A 12 -2.66 27.76 -1.27
C MET A 12 -2.78 29.29 -1.35
N ASP A 13 -2.15 30.01 -0.41
CA ASP A 13 -2.36 31.45 -0.25
C ASP A 13 -1.37 32.33 -1.06
N ASP A 14 -0.56 31.77 -1.98
CA ASP A 14 0.54 32.49 -2.62
C ASP A 14 0.48 32.45 -4.17
N GLU A 15 0.62 33.62 -4.81
CA GLU A 15 0.82 33.78 -6.26
C GLU A 15 2.32 33.69 -6.64
N GLY A 16 2.66 33.07 -7.78
CA GLY A 16 4.03 32.97 -8.31
C GLY A 16 4.59 31.54 -8.40
N GLU A 17 5.89 31.39 -8.68
CA GLU A 17 6.56 30.07 -8.81
C GLU A 17 6.42 29.20 -7.55
N LEU A 18 6.42 29.82 -6.36
CA LEU A 18 6.17 29.14 -5.09
C LEU A 18 4.74 28.60 -4.98
N GLY A 19 3.76 29.28 -5.60
CA GLY A 19 2.37 28.81 -5.67
C GLY A 19 2.23 27.55 -6.52
N LEU A 20 2.92 27.49 -7.67
CA LEU A 20 2.93 26.31 -8.54
C LEU A 20 3.51 25.07 -7.83
N LEU A 21 4.65 25.22 -7.15
CA LEU A 21 5.27 24.14 -6.36
C LEU A 21 4.34 23.61 -5.25
N ARG A 22 3.54 24.48 -4.62
CA ARG A 22 2.56 24.06 -3.60
C ARG A 22 1.38 23.31 -4.20
N ILE A 23 0.91 23.72 -5.37
CA ILE A 23 -0.15 23.00 -6.09
C ILE A 23 0.32 21.60 -6.48
N GLU A 24 1.54 21.47 -6.99
CA GLU A 24 2.15 20.16 -7.29
C GLU A 24 2.25 19.30 -6.04
N LYS A 25 2.77 19.86 -4.94
CA LYS A 25 2.86 19.13 -3.67
C LYS A 25 1.50 18.69 -3.13
N CYS A 26 0.48 19.55 -3.27
CA CYS A 26 -0.88 19.22 -2.88
C CYS A 26 -1.44 18.07 -3.74
N LYS A 27 -1.20 18.09 -5.06
CA LYS A 27 -1.60 17.01 -5.98
C LYS A 27 -0.93 15.68 -5.64
N GLU A 28 0.35 15.69 -5.27
CA GLU A 28 1.07 14.51 -4.78
C GLU A 28 0.41 13.94 -3.52
N VAL A 29 0.16 14.79 -2.52
CA VAL A 29 -0.46 14.36 -1.25
C VAL A 29 -1.87 13.81 -1.49
N MET A 30 -2.67 14.48 -2.33
CA MET A 30 -4.02 14.02 -2.70
C MET A 30 -4.05 12.65 -3.37
N ALA A 31 -2.95 12.21 -3.98
CA ALA A 31 -2.86 10.88 -4.55
C ALA A 31 -2.76 9.78 -3.47
N LYS A 32 -2.23 10.13 -2.29
CA LYS A 32 -1.90 9.17 -1.22
C LYS A 32 -2.94 9.13 -0.11
N VAL A 33 -3.67 10.21 0.14
CA VAL A 33 -4.61 10.30 1.27
C VAL A 33 -5.94 9.62 1.01
N ASP A 34 -6.51 9.00 2.04
CA ASP A 34 -7.81 8.34 1.99
C ASP A 34 -8.98 9.33 2.15
N ILE A 35 -8.75 10.42 2.90
CA ILE A 35 -9.73 11.47 3.23
C ILE A 35 -9.03 12.83 3.22
N ALA A 36 -9.69 13.87 2.73
CA ALA A 36 -9.25 15.26 2.89
C ALA A 36 -10.05 16.02 3.96
N ILE A 37 -9.39 16.93 4.67
CA ILE A 37 -10.03 17.88 5.58
C ILE A 37 -9.74 19.28 5.05
N LEU A 38 -10.77 19.93 4.49
CA LEU A 38 -10.66 21.29 3.97
C LEU A 38 -10.92 22.28 5.11
N VAL A 39 -9.87 22.89 5.64
CA VAL A 39 -10.00 23.86 6.74
C VAL A 39 -10.17 25.27 6.17
N VAL A 40 -11.33 25.87 6.44
CA VAL A 40 -11.70 27.22 6.01
C VAL A 40 -11.64 28.18 7.19
N ASP A 41 -11.12 29.38 7.00
CA ASP A 41 -11.27 30.46 7.96
C ASP A 41 -12.73 30.93 7.99
N GLY A 42 -13.48 30.54 9.02
CA GLY A 42 -14.89 30.88 9.13
C GLY A 42 -15.19 32.37 9.29
N THR A 43 -14.19 33.19 9.64
CA THR A 43 -14.37 34.66 9.71
C THR A 43 -14.43 35.28 8.31
N LEU A 44 -13.71 34.70 7.35
CA LEU A 44 -13.60 35.16 5.96
C LEU A 44 -14.54 34.41 5.01
N GLY A 45 -14.81 33.13 5.28
CA GLY A 45 -15.51 32.22 4.37
C GLY A 45 -14.55 31.56 3.38
N MET A 46 -15.10 30.81 2.41
CA MET A 46 -14.28 30.10 1.42
C MET A 46 -13.62 31.08 0.44
N SER A 47 -12.30 31.02 0.39
CA SER A 47 -11.46 31.68 -0.61
C SER A 47 -11.56 30.98 -1.98
N ASP A 48 -10.96 31.58 -3.01
CA ASP A 48 -10.83 30.93 -4.32
C ASP A 48 -9.91 29.70 -4.26
N GLY A 49 -8.88 29.73 -3.40
CA GLY A 49 -8.04 28.57 -3.11
C GLY A 49 -8.86 27.41 -2.52
N ASP A 50 -9.71 27.67 -1.52
CA ASP A 50 -10.55 26.63 -0.92
C ASP A 50 -11.49 25.99 -1.95
N ARG A 51 -12.06 26.80 -2.85
CA ARG A 51 -12.93 26.33 -3.93
C ARG A 51 -12.17 25.48 -4.94
N MET A 52 -10.93 25.85 -5.26
CA MET A 52 -10.07 25.06 -6.14
C MET A 52 -9.73 23.70 -5.52
N LEU A 53 -9.33 23.64 -4.23
CA LEU A 53 -9.09 22.37 -3.53
C LEU A 53 -10.33 21.49 -3.52
N LYS A 54 -11.47 22.07 -3.16
CA LYS A 54 -12.76 21.36 -3.17
C LYS A 54 -13.02 20.70 -4.52
N LYS A 55 -12.85 21.46 -5.61
CA LYS A 55 -13.02 20.95 -6.97
C LYS A 55 -12.04 19.81 -7.29
N MET A 56 -10.78 19.94 -6.87
CA MET A 56 -9.77 18.89 -7.06
C MET A 56 -10.12 17.60 -6.29
N PHE A 57 -10.72 17.70 -5.10
CA PHE A 57 -11.21 16.54 -4.36
C PHE A 57 -12.35 15.84 -5.10
N GLU A 58 -13.31 16.61 -5.61
CA GLU A 58 -14.45 16.11 -6.40
C GLU A 58 -14.00 15.44 -7.69
N GLU A 59 -13.12 16.08 -8.48
CA GLU A 59 -12.55 15.53 -9.71
C GLU A 59 -11.82 14.19 -9.50
N ARG A 60 -11.32 13.94 -8.28
CA ARG A 60 -10.59 12.72 -7.90
C ARG A 60 -11.43 11.71 -7.12
N ASN A 61 -12.72 12.00 -6.87
CA ASN A 61 -13.58 11.22 -5.98
C ASN A 61 -12.91 10.97 -4.60
N LEU A 62 -12.19 11.96 -4.07
CA LEU A 62 -11.58 11.90 -2.74
C LEU A 62 -12.65 12.31 -1.71
N PRO A 63 -13.06 11.45 -0.77
CA PRO A 63 -13.95 11.86 0.31
C PRO A 63 -13.33 13.00 1.12
N TYR A 64 -14.13 14.02 1.46
CA TYR A 64 -13.64 15.17 2.20
C TYR A 64 -14.68 15.73 3.17
N ILE A 65 -14.21 16.48 4.18
CA ILE A 65 -15.04 17.30 5.08
C ILE A 65 -14.60 18.74 4.97
N THR A 66 -15.56 19.66 4.87
CA THR A 66 -15.29 21.09 4.99
C THR A 66 -15.43 21.52 6.45
N VAL A 67 -14.36 22.09 7.01
CA VAL A 67 -14.25 22.47 8.41
C VAL A 67 -14.09 23.98 8.51
N TYR A 68 -15.12 24.67 8.99
CA TYR A 68 -15.08 26.10 9.24
C TYR A 68 -14.50 26.34 10.64
N ASN A 69 -13.22 26.72 10.69
CA ASN A 69 -12.50 26.97 11.93
C ASN A 69 -12.68 28.43 12.41
N LYS A 70 -12.20 28.74 13.62
CA LYS A 70 -12.30 30.04 14.29
C LYS A 70 -13.74 30.42 14.67
N LEU A 71 -14.55 29.42 15.04
CA LEU A 71 -15.93 29.62 15.51
C LEU A 71 -16.02 30.60 16.69
N ASP A 72 -15.04 30.58 17.59
CA ASP A 72 -14.90 31.50 18.72
C ASP A 72 -14.92 32.97 18.26
N LEU A 73 -14.15 33.32 17.23
CA LEU A 73 -14.11 34.67 16.67
C LEU A 73 -15.41 35.04 15.94
N VAL A 74 -16.05 34.08 15.26
CA VAL A 74 -17.34 34.31 14.62
C VAL A 74 -18.40 34.63 15.67
N GLN A 75 -18.51 33.82 16.73
CA GLN A 75 -19.48 34.01 17.81
C GLN A 75 -19.26 35.31 18.58
N GLN A 76 -18.02 35.76 18.74
CA GLN A 76 -17.73 37.08 19.31
C GLN A 76 -18.36 38.22 18.48
N ARG A 77 -18.44 38.07 17.16
CA ARG A 77 -18.99 39.10 16.26
C ARG A 77 -20.51 39.04 16.13
N ILE A 78 -21.09 37.84 15.97
CA ILE A 78 -22.52 37.69 15.62
C ILE A 78 -23.40 37.26 16.81
N GLY A 79 -22.80 36.95 17.96
CA GLY A 79 -23.46 36.53 19.19
C GLY A 79 -23.16 35.08 19.57
N LYS A 80 -23.09 34.81 20.88
CA LYS A 80 -22.79 33.48 21.42
C LYS A 80 -23.80 32.44 20.93
N GLY A 81 -23.31 31.28 20.53
CA GLY A 81 -24.13 30.18 20.01
C GLY A 81 -24.69 30.40 18.59
N ARG A 82 -24.34 31.49 17.91
CA ARG A 82 -24.75 31.74 16.52
C ARG A 82 -23.64 31.37 15.55
N THR A 83 -24.02 30.82 14.41
CA THR A 83 -23.13 30.50 13.30
C THR A 83 -23.68 31.10 12.01
N ARG A 84 -22.82 31.21 10.99
CA ARG A 84 -23.30 31.42 9.62
C ARG A 84 -23.82 30.08 9.08
N GLU A 85 -24.77 30.14 8.15
CA GLU A 85 -25.19 28.95 7.41
C GLU A 85 -24.01 28.40 6.62
N VAL A 86 -23.83 27.09 6.71
CA VAL A 86 -22.81 26.32 5.98
C VAL A 86 -23.47 25.08 5.38
N PRO A 87 -22.89 24.48 4.33
CA PRO A 87 -23.39 23.25 3.76
C PRO A 87 -23.58 22.13 4.80
N GLN A 88 -24.52 21.23 4.56
CA GLN A 88 -24.92 20.17 5.52
C GLN A 88 -23.80 19.16 5.82
N ASP A 89 -22.87 18.99 4.89
CA ASP A 89 -21.68 18.14 4.97
C ASP A 89 -20.46 18.86 5.58
N SER A 90 -20.68 20.03 6.16
CA SER A 90 -19.65 20.86 6.78
C SER A 90 -19.82 20.95 8.30
N ILE A 91 -18.74 21.27 9.01
CA ILE A 91 -18.75 21.43 10.46
C ILE A 91 -18.04 22.70 10.90
N TRP A 92 -18.63 23.37 11.89
CA TRP A 92 -18.00 24.48 12.60
C TRP A 92 -17.16 23.95 13.76
N VAL A 93 -15.92 24.43 13.87
CA VAL A 93 -15.01 24.09 14.98
C VAL A 93 -14.31 25.33 15.53
N SER A 94 -13.83 25.22 16.77
CA SER A 94 -12.82 26.13 17.30
C SER A 94 -11.63 25.31 17.77
N ALA A 95 -10.50 25.47 17.08
CA ALA A 95 -9.26 24.81 17.49
C ALA A 95 -8.71 25.37 18.83
N SER A 96 -8.88 26.67 19.09
CA SER A 96 -8.47 27.34 20.33
C SER A 96 -9.29 26.86 21.53
N ASP A 97 -10.61 26.87 21.40
CA ASP A 97 -11.53 26.50 22.50
C ASP A 97 -11.89 25.01 22.50
N LYS A 98 -11.35 24.23 21.55
CA LYS A 98 -11.61 22.80 21.34
C LYS A 98 -13.09 22.44 21.16
N ILE A 99 -13.85 23.32 20.51
CA ILE A 99 -15.27 23.13 20.23
C ILE A 99 -15.44 22.21 19.01
N ASN A 100 -16.35 21.22 19.13
CA ASN A 100 -16.74 20.25 18.09
C ASN A 100 -15.61 19.40 17.50
N ILE A 101 -14.47 19.29 18.20
CA ILE A 101 -13.34 18.45 17.74
C ILE A 101 -13.69 16.96 17.78
N THR A 102 -14.49 16.53 18.76
CA THR A 102 -14.97 15.14 18.84
C THR A 102 -15.94 14.84 17.70
N ASP A 103 -16.90 15.74 17.45
CA ASP A 103 -17.86 15.57 16.35
C ASP A 103 -17.17 15.53 14.99
N LEU A 104 -16.11 16.34 14.79
CA LEU A 104 -15.27 16.25 13.60
C LEU A 104 -14.64 14.86 13.46
N LYS A 105 -14.08 14.30 14.55
CA LYS A 105 -13.50 12.95 14.52
C LYS A 105 -14.54 11.88 14.18
N ASP A 106 -15.76 12.03 14.70
CA ASP A 106 -16.85 11.12 14.41
C ASP A 106 -17.29 11.23 12.95
N MET A 107 -17.42 12.44 12.40
CA MET A 107 -17.70 12.63 10.96
C MET A 107 -16.63 12.00 10.08
N VAL A 108 -15.34 12.18 10.42
CA VAL A 108 -14.22 11.53 9.71
C VAL A 108 -14.34 10.01 9.78
N ALA A 109 -14.75 9.46 10.93
CA ALA A 109 -14.96 8.02 11.10
C ALA A 109 -16.09 7.45 10.25
N HIS A 110 -17.15 8.23 9.99
CA HIS A 110 -18.28 7.80 9.16
C HIS A 110 -18.02 7.92 7.66
N LEU A 111 -17.09 8.77 7.22
CA LEU A 111 -16.68 8.84 5.81
C LEU A 111 -15.95 7.59 5.33
N VAL A 112 -15.29 6.86 6.25
CA VAL A 112 -14.54 5.65 5.93
C VAL A 112 -15.48 4.45 5.97
N VAL A 113 -16.22 4.25 4.88
CA VAL A 113 -17.13 3.09 4.79
C VAL A 113 -16.36 1.82 4.39
N ASP A 114 -15.23 1.91 3.68
CA ASP A 114 -14.32 0.77 3.45
C ASP A 114 -12.93 1.22 2.92
N PRO A 115 -11.88 1.30 3.75
CA PRO A 115 -10.56 1.75 3.30
C PRO A 115 -9.85 0.71 2.41
N SER A 116 -10.30 -0.55 2.36
CA SER A 116 -9.75 -1.56 1.45
C SER A 116 -10.59 -1.77 0.19
N ASN A 117 -11.69 -1.02 0.03
CA ASN A 117 -12.63 -1.18 -1.08
C ASN A 117 -13.10 -2.63 -1.27
N GLY A 118 -13.31 -3.34 -0.16
CA GLY A 118 -13.69 -4.75 -0.10
C GLY A 118 -12.53 -5.74 -0.25
N ARG A 119 -11.30 -5.29 -0.56
CA ARG A 119 -10.15 -6.19 -0.73
C ARG A 119 -9.73 -6.78 0.61
N LYS A 120 -9.44 -8.09 0.60
CA LYS A 120 -8.93 -8.85 1.74
C LYS A 120 -7.49 -9.29 1.48
N ILE A 121 -6.74 -9.53 2.54
CA ILE A 121 -5.38 -10.06 2.40
C ILE A 121 -5.50 -11.53 2.03
N ILE A 122 -6.19 -12.28 2.88
CA ILE A 122 -6.35 -13.74 2.78
C ILE A 122 -7.77 -14.21 3.14
N ALA A 123 -8.59 -13.39 3.83
CA ALA A 123 -9.91 -13.78 4.32
C ALA A 123 -10.88 -14.28 3.22
N ASP A 124 -10.68 -13.88 1.96
CA ASP A 124 -11.45 -14.33 0.80
C ASP A 124 -10.97 -15.68 0.23
N LEU A 125 -9.88 -16.25 0.74
CA LEU A 125 -9.26 -17.51 0.29
C LEU A 125 -9.49 -18.68 1.25
N ILE A 126 -10.06 -18.41 2.43
CA ILE A 126 -10.16 -19.36 3.54
C ILE A 126 -11.55 -19.29 4.17
N SER A 127 -11.93 -20.34 4.89
CA SER A 127 -13.20 -20.41 5.61
C SER A 127 -12.98 -20.57 7.13
N GLU A 128 -14.04 -20.36 7.91
CA GLU A 128 -14.04 -20.63 9.35
C GLU A 128 -13.54 -22.07 9.64
N GLY A 129 -12.63 -22.21 10.61
CA GLY A 129 -12.04 -23.51 10.96
C GLY A 129 -11.02 -24.08 9.94
N ASP A 130 -10.68 -23.35 8.87
CA ASP A 130 -9.53 -23.73 8.05
C ASP A 130 -8.21 -23.51 8.77
N ILE A 131 -7.23 -24.37 8.46
CA ILE A 131 -5.87 -24.24 9.00
C ILE A 131 -5.01 -23.58 7.93
N VAL A 132 -4.33 -22.49 8.32
CA VAL A 132 -3.39 -21.78 7.47
C VAL A 132 -2.01 -21.82 8.13
N VAL A 133 -1.00 -22.29 7.40
CA VAL A 133 0.38 -22.33 7.89
C VAL A 133 1.15 -21.13 7.35
N LEU A 134 1.64 -20.28 8.26
CA LEU A 134 2.49 -19.15 7.97
C LEU A 134 3.96 -19.53 8.21
N VAL A 135 4.74 -19.66 7.14
CA VAL A 135 6.17 -19.93 7.20
C VAL A 135 6.93 -18.60 7.28
N THR A 136 7.48 -18.30 8.44
CA THR A 136 8.14 -17.04 8.77
C THR A 136 9.62 -17.28 9.13
N PRO A 137 10.55 -17.23 8.16
CA PRO A 137 11.97 -17.28 8.47
C PRO A 137 12.35 -16.10 9.37
N ILE A 138 13.31 -16.30 10.28
CA ILE A 138 13.87 -15.21 11.08
C ILE A 138 14.74 -14.38 10.14
N ASP A 139 14.21 -13.24 9.71
CA ASP A 139 14.95 -12.27 8.91
C ASP A 139 15.81 -11.39 9.84
N GLU A 140 17.08 -11.18 9.49
CA GLU A 140 17.97 -10.24 10.19
C GLU A 140 17.43 -8.80 10.11
N ALA A 141 16.62 -8.49 9.09
CA ALA A 141 15.95 -7.21 8.92
C ALA A 141 14.69 -7.06 9.80
N ALA A 142 14.18 -8.14 10.41
CA ALA A 142 13.02 -8.06 11.29
C ALA A 142 13.40 -7.45 12.65
N PRO A 143 12.58 -6.53 13.20
CA PRO A 143 12.85 -5.96 14.52
C PRO A 143 12.86 -7.04 15.60
N LYS A 144 13.89 -7.03 16.46
CA LYS A 144 14.06 -8.02 17.54
C LYS A 144 12.78 -8.19 18.35
N GLY A 145 12.32 -9.45 18.48
CA GLY A 145 11.15 -9.81 19.26
C GLY A 145 9.79 -9.47 18.60
N ARG A 146 9.75 -9.18 17.29
CA ARG A 146 8.51 -8.83 16.58
C ARG A 146 8.45 -9.52 15.21
N LEU A 147 7.24 -9.90 14.81
CA LEU A 147 6.95 -10.28 13.42
C LEU A 147 6.93 -9.03 12.53
N ILE A 148 7.23 -9.18 11.23
CA ILE A 148 7.09 -8.07 10.28
C ILE A 148 5.61 -7.80 9.98
N LEU A 149 5.33 -6.57 9.53
CA LEU A 149 3.95 -6.11 9.32
C LEU A 149 3.10 -7.04 8.43
N PRO A 150 3.59 -7.56 7.28
CA PRO A 150 2.80 -8.49 6.46
C PRO A 150 2.39 -9.77 7.18
N GLN A 151 3.27 -10.31 8.04
CA GLN A 151 2.99 -11.52 8.83
C GLN A 151 1.92 -11.24 9.89
N GLN A 152 2.03 -10.12 10.59
CA GLN A 152 1.05 -9.70 11.60
C GLN A 152 -0.34 -9.47 10.99
N GLN A 153 -0.40 -8.75 9.87
CA GLN A 153 -1.67 -8.43 9.20
C GLN A 153 -2.33 -9.69 8.62
N THR A 154 -1.55 -10.59 8.01
CA THR A 154 -2.08 -11.86 7.49
C THR A 154 -2.60 -12.75 8.61
N LEU A 155 -1.85 -12.88 9.70
CA LEU A 155 -2.29 -13.64 10.88
C LEU A 155 -3.58 -13.05 11.48
N ARG A 156 -3.69 -11.72 11.52
CA ARG A 156 -4.90 -11.06 12.00
C ARG A 156 -6.12 -11.34 11.11
N ASP A 157 -5.96 -11.26 9.80
CA ASP A 157 -7.05 -11.51 8.84
C ASP A 157 -7.51 -12.99 8.87
N ILE A 158 -6.60 -13.93 9.15
CA ILE A 158 -6.93 -15.34 9.44
C ILE A 158 -7.82 -15.46 10.68
N LEU A 159 -7.43 -14.81 11.79
CA LEU A 159 -8.18 -14.87 13.04
C LEU A 159 -9.54 -14.17 12.94
N ASP A 160 -9.64 -13.05 12.23
CA ASP A 160 -10.90 -12.34 11.99
C ASP A 160 -11.90 -13.20 11.17
N THR A 161 -11.40 -14.15 10.38
CA THR A 161 -12.21 -15.12 9.62
C THR A 161 -12.68 -16.32 10.48
N GLY A 162 -12.19 -16.45 11.72
CA GLY A 162 -12.42 -17.64 12.55
C GLY A 162 -11.61 -18.86 12.09
N ALA A 163 -10.57 -18.65 11.30
CA ALA A 163 -9.63 -19.70 10.88
C ALA A 163 -8.47 -19.84 11.89
N ILE A 164 -7.70 -20.92 11.74
CA ILE A 164 -6.61 -21.30 12.63
C ILE A 164 -5.28 -20.96 11.96
N GLY A 165 -4.55 -19.99 12.51
CA GLY A 165 -3.20 -19.66 12.07
C GLY A 165 -2.12 -20.46 12.81
N VAL A 166 -1.29 -21.20 12.07
CA VAL A 166 -0.11 -21.91 12.60
C VAL A 166 1.14 -21.21 12.07
N VAL A 167 2.02 -20.75 12.96
CA VAL A 167 3.25 -20.04 12.56
C VAL A 167 4.46 -20.95 12.79
N THR A 168 5.33 -21.07 11.79
CA THR A 168 6.50 -21.96 11.83
C THR A 168 7.69 -21.38 11.07
N GLN A 169 8.89 -21.92 11.26
CA GLN A 169 10.02 -21.66 10.37
C GLN A 169 10.17 -22.81 9.36
N VAL A 170 11.01 -22.57 8.34
CA VAL A 170 11.25 -23.50 7.23
C VAL A 170 11.61 -24.92 7.71
N PRO A 171 12.55 -25.13 8.66
CA PRO A 171 12.95 -26.48 9.05
C PRO A 171 11.85 -27.31 9.72
N GLN A 172 10.87 -26.65 10.34
CA GLN A 172 9.78 -27.33 11.07
C GLN A 172 8.57 -27.62 10.19
N ILE A 173 8.57 -27.25 8.89
CA ILE A 173 7.45 -27.53 7.99
C ILE A 173 7.04 -29.01 8.00
N PRO A 174 7.96 -29.99 7.86
CA PRO A 174 7.56 -31.41 7.85
C PRO A 174 6.89 -31.85 9.15
N GLU A 175 7.41 -31.40 10.29
CA GLU A 175 6.86 -31.71 11.61
C GLU A 175 5.47 -31.10 11.80
N VAL A 176 5.30 -29.84 11.41
CA VAL A 176 4.00 -29.16 11.47
C VAL A 176 2.98 -29.89 10.59
N LEU A 177 3.31 -30.16 9.33
CA LEU A 177 2.38 -30.85 8.42
C LEU A 177 1.99 -32.24 8.92
N ALA A 178 2.93 -32.98 9.54
CA ALA A 178 2.65 -34.29 10.13
C ALA A 178 1.82 -34.23 11.44
N SER A 179 1.90 -33.12 12.19
CA SER A 179 1.25 -32.97 13.50
C SER A 179 -0.20 -32.47 13.40
N LEU A 180 -0.61 -31.96 12.24
CA LEU A 180 -1.96 -31.43 12.04
C LEU A 180 -2.95 -32.56 11.70
N ALA A 181 -4.06 -32.61 12.44
CA ALA A 181 -5.12 -33.58 12.19
C ALA A 181 -5.92 -33.32 10.89
N LYS A 182 -5.82 -32.10 10.35
CA LYS A 182 -6.46 -31.66 9.10
C LYS A 182 -5.37 -31.03 8.22
N THR A 183 -5.36 -31.37 6.94
CA THR A 183 -4.47 -30.74 5.95
C THR A 183 -4.72 -29.22 5.91
N PRO A 184 -3.67 -28.37 5.94
CA PRO A 184 -3.83 -26.94 5.77
C PRO A 184 -4.56 -26.59 4.47
N ALA A 185 -5.47 -25.63 4.53
CA ALA A 185 -6.13 -25.08 3.36
C ALA A 185 -5.15 -24.26 2.50
N LEU A 186 -4.16 -23.63 3.14
CA LEU A 186 -3.17 -22.79 2.49
C LEU A 186 -1.89 -22.70 3.31
N VAL A 187 -0.74 -22.73 2.63
CA VAL A 187 0.56 -22.37 3.18
C VAL A 187 0.99 -21.03 2.59
N VAL A 188 1.44 -20.10 3.46
CA VAL A 188 1.94 -18.78 3.07
C VAL A 188 3.38 -18.65 3.53
N THR A 189 4.30 -18.36 2.60
CA THR A 189 5.73 -18.22 2.90
C THR A 189 6.31 -16.84 2.59
N ASP A 190 7.47 -16.53 3.16
CA ASP A 190 8.32 -15.45 2.67
C ASP A 190 8.94 -15.80 1.31
N SER A 191 9.14 -14.78 0.46
CA SER A 191 9.71 -14.95 -0.89
C SER A 191 11.19 -15.33 -0.90
N GLN A 192 11.91 -15.08 0.19
CA GLN A 192 13.30 -15.51 0.33
C GLN A 192 13.42 -17.02 0.58
N ALA A 193 12.39 -17.65 1.15
CA ALA A 193 12.37 -19.08 1.47
C ALA A 193 11.67 -19.94 0.39
N PHE A 194 11.31 -19.34 -0.74
CA PHE A 194 10.47 -19.94 -1.76
C PHE A 194 10.92 -21.32 -2.22
N LYS A 195 12.20 -21.48 -2.57
CA LYS A 195 12.75 -22.75 -3.05
C LYS A 195 12.59 -23.87 -2.02
N GLU A 196 13.09 -23.65 -0.79
CA GLU A 196 13.07 -24.66 0.27
C GLU A 196 11.63 -25.02 0.66
N VAL A 197 10.74 -24.03 0.78
CA VAL A 197 9.33 -24.30 1.11
C VAL A 197 8.61 -25.05 0.00
N ASN A 198 8.87 -24.71 -1.27
CA ASN A 198 8.26 -25.40 -2.40
C ASN A 198 8.65 -26.89 -2.46
N GLU A 199 9.88 -27.23 -2.05
CA GLU A 199 10.37 -28.60 -1.94
C GLU A 199 9.76 -29.36 -0.74
N LEU A 200 9.53 -28.66 0.38
CA LEU A 200 9.01 -29.27 1.62
C LEU A 200 7.48 -29.39 1.67
N VAL A 201 6.75 -28.53 0.94
CA VAL A 201 5.28 -28.53 0.92
C VAL A 201 4.78 -29.41 -0.25
N PRO A 202 3.97 -30.45 0.01
CA PRO A 202 3.34 -31.26 -1.03
C PRO A 202 2.57 -30.46 -2.08
N GLU A 203 2.56 -30.92 -3.34
CA GLU A 203 1.92 -30.24 -4.48
C GLU A 203 0.39 -30.14 -4.37
N ASP A 204 -0.24 -31.03 -3.61
CA ASP A 204 -1.69 -31.01 -3.35
C ASP A 204 -2.10 -29.95 -2.31
N ILE A 205 -1.15 -29.39 -1.56
CA ILE A 205 -1.39 -28.29 -0.63
C ILE A 205 -1.17 -26.96 -1.34
N LEU A 206 -2.17 -26.08 -1.29
CA LEU A 206 -2.06 -24.74 -1.85
C LEU A 206 -0.93 -23.97 -1.19
N LEU A 207 -0.12 -23.30 -2.00
CA LEU A 207 1.04 -22.54 -1.57
C LEU A 207 0.95 -21.13 -2.18
N THR A 208 1.23 -20.10 -1.38
CA THR A 208 1.42 -18.72 -1.85
C THR A 208 2.43 -17.99 -0.96
N SER A 209 2.59 -16.68 -1.11
CA SER A 209 3.46 -15.87 -0.26
C SER A 209 2.80 -14.61 0.26
N PHE A 210 3.38 -14.05 1.32
CA PHE A 210 3.00 -12.72 1.82
C PHE A 210 3.09 -11.66 0.70
N SER A 211 4.13 -11.72 -0.13
CA SER A 211 4.30 -10.78 -1.24
C SER A 211 3.21 -10.91 -2.31
N MET A 212 2.73 -12.12 -2.61
CA MET A 212 1.63 -12.35 -3.56
C MET A 212 0.30 -11.85 -3.00
N LEU A 213 0.01 -12.16 -1.72
CA LEU A 213 -1.17 -11.67 -1.02
C LEU A 213 -1.19 -10.14 -1.01
N PHE A 214 -0.05 -9.50 -0.72
CA PHE A 214 0.05 -8.04 -0.66
C PHE A 214 0.04 -7.37 -2.03
N ALA A 215 0.60 -8.00 -3.06
CA ALA A 215 0.50 -7.53 -4.44
C ALA A 215 -0.97 -7.50 -4.89
N ARG A 216 -1.78 -8.49 -4.51
CA ARG A 216 -3.23 -8.52 -4.75
C ARG A 216 -3.99 -7.52 -3.88
N TYR A 217 -3.68 -7.48 -2.58
CA TYR A 217 -4.39 -6.64 -1.61
C TYR A 217 -4.20 -5.14 -1.90
N LYS A 218 -2.96 -4.69 -2.12
CA LYS A 218 -2.63 -3.28 -2.31
C LYS A 218 -2.55 -2.84 -3.76
N GLY A 219 -2.30 -3.75 -4.69
CA GLY A 219 -1.97 -3.43 -6.08
C GLY A 219 -2.84 -4.17 -7.09
N ASP A 220 -2.21 -4.56 -8.19
CA ASP A 220 -2.80 -5.38 -9.24
C ASP A 220 -1.89 -6.59 -9.48
N LEU A 221 -2.31 -7.76 -8.98
CA LEU A 221 -1.54 -8.98 -9.12
C LEU A 221 -1.47 -9.45 -10.59
N GLY A 222 -2.52 -9.21 -11.38
CA GLY A 222 -2.56 -9.60 -12.79
C GLY A 222 -1.50 -8.83 -13.58
N GLU A 223 -1.48 -7.50 -13.42
CA GLU A 223 -0.45 -6.63 -13.99
C GLU A 223 0.96 -7.05 -13.53
N ALA A 224 1.14 -7.31 -12.24
CA ALA A 224 2.43 -7.70 -11.70
C ALA A 224 2.94 -9.02 -12.31
N ILE A 225 2.06 -10.00 -12.53
CA ILE A 225 2.40 -11.28 -13.17
C ILE A 225 2.75 -11.08 -14.64
N LEU A 226 1.94 -10.31 -15.38
CA LEU A 226 2.20 -9.99 -16.78
C LEU A 226 3.56 -9.30 -16.95
N SER A 227 3.83 -8.30 -16.11
CA SER A 227 5.07 -7.54 -16.08
C SER A 227 6.27 -8.38 -15.63
N ALA A 228 6.11 -9.33 -14.69
CA ALA A 228 7.19 -10.26 -14.32
C ALA A 228 7.60 -11.17 -15.49
N ASN A 229 6.64 -11.60 -16.31
CA ASN A 229 6.91 -12.38 -17.52
C ASN A 229 7.51 -11.53 -18.64
N TYR A 230 7.27 -10.21 -18.64
CA TYR A 230 7.89 -9.28 -19.59
C TYR A 230 9.42 -9.23 -19.45
N LEU A 231 9.97 -9.58 -18.28
CA LEU A 231 11.41 -9.64 -18.04
C LEU A 231 12.18 -10.44 -19.11
N ASP A 232 11.60 -11.51 -19.66
CA ASP A 232 12.26 -12.34 -20.68
C ASP A 232 12.45 -11.61 -22.02
N LYS A 233 11.59 -10.62 -22.28
CA LYS A 233 11.57 -9.84 -23.53
C LYS A 233 12.48 -8.61 -23.49
N LEU A 234 12.96 -8.21 -22.30
CA LEU A 234 13.85 -7.05 -22.18
C LEU A 234 15.17 -7.28 -22.93
N GLU A 235 15.65 -6.25 -23.61
CA GLU A 235 16.94 -6.28 -24.31
C GLU A 235 18.12 -6.10 -23.34
N ASP A 236 19.33 -6.47 -23.79
CA ASP A 236 20.55 -6.16 -23.05
C ASP A 236 20.74 -4.64 -22.99
N GLY A 237 21.07 -4.11 -21.81
CA GLY A 237 21.15 -2.67 -21.56
C GLY A 237 19.81 -1.97 -21.27
N ALA A 238 18.70 -2.70 -21.19
CA ALA A 238 17.41 -2.12 -20.79
C ALA A 238 17.50 -1.46 -19.39
N LYS A 239 16.71 -0.40 -19.19
CA LYS A 239 16.66 0.38 -17.95
C LYS A 239 15.58 -0.13 -17.02
N ILE A 240 15.96 -0.48 -15.80
CA ILE A 240 15.06 -1.03 -14.78
C ILE A 240 15.05 -0.11 -13.56
N LEU A 241 13.87 0.43 -13.22
CA LEU A 241 13.67 1.18 -11.99
C LEU A 241 13.35 0.21 -10.84
N ILE A 242 14.17 0.21 -9.81
CA ILE A 242 13.90 -0.48 -8.55
C ILE A 242 13.32 0.54 -7.56
N SER A 243 12.05 0.39 -7.19
CA SER A 243 11.35 1.37 -6.36
C SER A 243 10.91 0.82 -5.01
N GLU A 244 11.19 1.56 -3.93
CA GLU A 244 10.81 1.21 -2.57
C GLU A 244 9.84 2.23 -1.98
N GLY A 245 8.74 1.78 -1.38
CA GLY A 245 7.75 2.65 -0.73
C GLY A 245 8.15 3.20 0.64
N CYS A 246 9.41 3.06 1.07
CA CYS A 246 9.85 3.51 2.40
C CYS A 246 11.33 3.92 2.40
N THR A 247 11.69 4.85 3.29
CA THR A 247 13.05 5.34 3.51
C THR A 247 13.70 4.63 4.70
N HIS A 248 13.78 3.30 4.66
CA HIS A 248 14.46 2.56 5.72
C HIS A 248 15.97 2.47 5.44
N HIS A 249 16.76 2.27 6.49
CA HIS A 249 18.21 2.16 6.37
C HIS A 249 18.57 0.85 5.66
N ARG A 250 19.12 0.96 4.45
CA ARG A 250 19.56 -0.18 3.64
C ARG A 250 20.70 -0.91 4.35
N GLN A 251 20.48 -2.18 4.67
CA GLN A 251 21.49 -3.04 5.28
C GLN A 251 22.48 -3.57 4.21
N CYS A 252 23.65 -4.05 4.63
CA CYS A 252 24.53 -4.80 3.73
C CYS A 252 23.78 -6.02 3.17
N ASN A 253 23.82 -6.23 1.85
CA ASN A 253 23.05 -7.26 1.13
C ASN A 253 21.52 -7.05 1.06
N ASP A 254 21.08 -5.80 1.05
CA ASP A 254 19.68 -5.44 0.83
C ASP A 254 19.07 -6.07 -0.45
N ILE A 255 17.79 -6.43 -0.36
CA ILE A 255 17.07 -7.15 -1.41
C ILE A 255 16.99 -6.30 -2.67
N GLY A 256 16.54 -5.05 -2.54
CA GLY A 256 16.28 -4.16 -3.67
C GLY A 256 17.56 -3.70 -4.37
N THR A 257 18.62 -3.40 -3.62
CA THR A 257 19.86 -2.85 -4.18
C THR A 257 20.90 -3.88 -4.58
N VAL A 258 20.88 -5.09 -4.01
CA VAL A 258 21.93 -6.10 -4.26
C VAL A 258 21.40 -7.43 -4.75
N LYS A 259 20.50 -8.08 -3.99
CA LYS A 259 20.10 -9.47 -4.31
C LYS A 259 19.24 -9.54 -5.57
N LEU A 260 18.29 -8.63 -5.72
CA LEU A 260 17.33 -8.63 -6.81
C LEU A 260 17.97 -8.29 -8.17
N PRO A 261 18.78 -7.22 -8.32
CA PRO A 261 19.51 -6.95 -9.57
C PRO A 261 20.37 -8.14 -10.00
N LYS A 262 21.15 -8.72 -9.09
CA LYS A 262 21.99 -9.91 -9.38
C LYS A 262 21.17 -11.11 -9.81
N MET A 263 20.00 -11.34 -9.20
CA MET A 263 19.11 -12.44 -9.56
C MET A 263 18.53 -12.23 -10.96
N ILE A 264 18.14 -10.99 -11.29
CA ILE A 264 17.65 -10.61 -12.62
C ILE A 264 18.71 -10.92 -13.69
N GLU A 265 19.91 -10.36 -13.54
CA GLU A 265 21.01 -10.55 -14.51
C GLU A 265 21.41 -12.01 -14.64
N LYS A 266 21.51 -12.73 -13.51
CA LYS A 266 21.84 -14.17 -13.51
C LYS A 266 20.78 -15.00 -14.24
N THR A 267 19.50 -14.66 -14.08
CA THR A 267 18.40 -15.45 -14.66
C THR A 267 18.26 -15.19 -16.16
N THR A 268 18.44 -13.94 -16.60
CA THR A 268 18.30 -13.57 -18.02
C THR A 268 19.59 -13.77 -18.83
N GLY A 269 20.75 -13.77 -18.16
CA GLY A 269 22.06 -13.72 -18.82
C GLY A 269 22.36 -12.38 -19.50
N LYS A 270 21.63 -11.31 -19.12
CA LYS A 270 21.73 -9.96 -19.68
C LYS A 270 22.18 -8.97 -18.61
N ASN A 271 22.81 -7.88 -19.03
CA ASN A 271 23.17 -6.74 -18.19
C ASN A 271 22.09 -5.66 -18.31
N PHE A 272 21.80 -4.96 -17.22
CA PHE A 272 20.77 -3.92 -17.21
C PHE A 272 21.28 -2.64 -16.55
N HIS A 273 20.66 -1.52 -16.88
CA HIS A 273 20.88 -0.26 -16.19
C HIS A 273 19.86 -0.10 -15.07
N PHE A 274 20.31 -0.25 -13.82
CA PHE A 274 19.45 -0.12 -12.66
C PHE A 274 19.46 1.32 -12.11
N GLU A 275 18.28 1.83 -11.82
CA GLU A 275 18.09 3.06 -11.05
C GLU A 275 17.22 2.78 -9.82
N TRP A 276 17.32 3.61 -8.79
CA TRP A 276 16.62 3.39 -7.52
C TRP A 276 15.80 4.61 -7.09
N SER A 277 14.62 4.35 -6.54
CA SER A 277 13.80 5.34 -5.85
C SER A 277 13.33 4.80 -4.49
N SER A 278 13.08 5.68 -3.52
CA SER A 278 12.74 5.25 -2.15
C SER A 278 11.85 6.25 -1.43
N GLY A 279 10.88 5.74 -0.65
CA GLY A 279 9.97 6.56 0.14
C GLY A 279 8.89 7.17 -0.73
N ASP A 280 8.74 8.49 -0.59
CA ASP A 280 7.74 9.27 -1.32
C ASP A 280 8.18 9.69 -2.73
N SER A 281 9.46 9.53 -3.07
CA SER A 281 9.96 9.82 -4.42
C SER A 281 9.60 8.67 -5.36
N PHE A 282 8.68 8.92 -6.27
CA PHE A 282 8.39 8.08 -7.43
C PHE A 282 8.43 8.98 -8.66
N PRO A 283 9.18 8.64 -9.73
CA PRO A 283 9.33 9.54 -10.88
C PRO A 283 7.98 9.76 -11.60
N ASP A 284 7.67 11.01 -11.94
CA ASP A 284 6.50 11.34 -12.76
C ASP A 284 6.69 10.95 -14.23
N ASP A 285 7.92 11.09 -14.74
CA ASP A 285 8.31 10.61 -16.06
C ASP A 285 9.02 9.26 -15.94
N LEU A 286 8.32 8.21 -16.38
CA LEU A 286 8.84 6.85 -16.45
C LEU A 286 9.20 6.43 -17.87
N SER A 287 9.03 7.29 -18.88
CA SER A 287 9.18 6.94 -20.30
C SER A 287 10.58 6.40 -20.67
N THR A 288 11.57 6.66 -19.82
CA THR A 288 12.94 6.18 -20.00
C THR A 288 13.21 4.80 -19.44
N PHE A 289 12.26 4.19 -18.71
CA PHE A 289 12.40 2.86 -18.12
C PHE A 289 11.65 1.82 -18.94
N ASP A 290 12.24 0.63 -19.06
CA ASP A 290 11.65 -0.52 -19.75
C ASP A 290 10.89 -1.45 -18.81
N LEU A 291 11.18 -1.36 -17.50
CA LEU A 291 10.50 -2.12 -16.44
C LEU A 291 10.64 -1.40 -15.10
N VAL A 292 9.54 -1.36 -14.34
CA VAL A 292 9.54 -0.96 -12.93
C VAL A 292 9.39 -2.22 -12.05
N VAL A 293 10.26 -2.36 -11.06
CA VAL A 293 10.18 -3.40 -10.05
C VAL A 293 9.99 -2.74 -8.69
N HIS A 294 8.77 -2.81 -8.16
CA HIS A 294 8.40 -2.15 -6.91
C HIS A 294 8.41 -3.12 -5.73
N CYS A 295 8.80 -2.66 -4.54
CA CYS A 295 8.73 -3.46 -3.32
C CYS A 295 7.28 -3.80 -2.94
N GLY A 296 7.08 -4.65 -1.91
CA GLY A 296 5.76 -5.02 -1.37
C GLY A 296 4.88 -3.86 -0.87
N GLY A 297 5.42 -2.64 -0.79
CA GLY A 297 4.68 -1.47 -0.35
C GLY A 297 4.14 -1.63 1.07
N CYS A 298 4.87 -2.29 1.97
CA CYS A 298 4.41 -2.57 3.34
C CYS A 298 3.95 -1.30 4.07
N MET A 299 4.66 -0.19 3.85
CA MET A 299 4.38 1.13 4.42
C MET A 299 3.41 1.99 3.60
N LEU A 300 3.04 1.57 2.38
CA LEU A 300 2.11 2.30 1.52
C LEU A 300 0.68 1.80 1.76
N ASN A 301 -0.31 2.69 1.64
CA ASN A 301 -1.71 2.26 1.56
C ASN A 301 -2.05 1.78 0.13
N PRO A 302 -3.20 1.08 -0.07
CA PRO A 302 -3.61 0.62 -1.40
C PRO A 302 -3.75 1.74 -2.43
N ARG A 303 -4.22 2.92 -1.99
CA ARG A 303 -4.43 4.08 -2.87
C ARG A 303 -3.13 4.57 -3.50
N GLU A 304 -2.09 4.75 -2.69
CA GLU A 304 -0.76 5.14 -3.13
C GLU A 304 -0.11 4.07 -4.02
N MET A 305 -0.24 2.79 -3.66
CA MET A 305 0.30 1.70 -4.49
C MET A 305 -0.38 1.66 -5.86
N MET A 306 -1.71 1.78 -5.92
CA MET A 306 -2.46 1.85 -7.17
C MET A 306 -2.14 3.11 -7.98
N HIS A 307 -1.86 4.24 -7.32
CA HIS A 307 -1.44 5.46 -8.00
C HIS A 307 -0.12 5.24 -8.77
N ARG A 308 0.90 4.65 -8.12
CA ARG A 308 2.18 4.31 -8.78
C ARG A 308 1.99 3.36 -9.96
N ILE A 309 1.16 2.32 -9.80
CA ILE A 309 0.82 1.39 -10.89
C ILE A 309 0.18 2.14 -12.07
N ARG A 310 -0.74 3.08 -11.79
CA ARG A 310 -1.41 3.85 -12.84
C ARG A 310 -0.47 4.80 -13.59
N ILE A 311 0.53 5.38 -12.91
CA ILE A 311 1.57 6.18 -13.57
C ILE A 311 2.34 5.30 -14.57
N CYS A 312 2.76 4.10 -14.16
CA CYS A 312 3.41 3.13 -15.04
C CYS A 312 2.54 2.76 -16.25
N GLN A 313 1.27 2.41 -16.00
CA GLN A 313 0.32 2.05 -17.07
C GLN A 313 0.10 3.19 -18.07
N ASN A 314 -0.05 4.43 -17.59
CA ASN A 314 -0.21 5.60 -18.44
C ASN A 314 1.04 5.89 -19.28
N ALA A 315 2.23 5.60 -18.74
CA ALA A 315 3.50 5.70 -19.46
C ALA A 315 3.75 4.50 -20.41
N GLY A 316 2.91 3.46 -20.36
CA GLY A 316 3.13 2.21 -21.10
C GLY A 316 4.29 1.37 -20.58
N VAL A 317 4.73 1.60 -19.34
CA VAL A 317 5.87 0.93 -18.72
C VAL A 317 5.37 -0.22 -17.83
N PRO A 318 5.80 -1.47 -18.07
CA PRO A 318 5.45 -2.61 -17.22
C PRO A 318 5.89 -2.41 -15.77
N ILE A 319 5.05 -2.79 -14.82
CA ILE A 319 5.35 -2.74 -13.38
C ILE A 319 5.08 -4.07 -12.70
N THR A 320 6.08 -4.60 -11.99
CA THR A 320 5.96 -5.81 -11.20
C THR A 320 6.37 -5.60 -9.74
N ASN A 321 6.24 -6.65 -8.93
CA ASN A 321 6.57 -6.66 -7.52
C ASN A 321 7.78 -7.58 -7.24
N TYR A 322 8.58 -7.25 -6.22
CA TYR A 322 9.74 -8.06 -5.79
C TYR A 322 9.41 -9.54 -5.65
N GLY A 323 8.35 -9.87 -4.91
CA GLY A 323 7.98 -11.26 -4.70
C GLY A 323 7.51 -11.96 -5.97
N VAL A 324 6.82 -11.23 -6.86
CA VAL A 324 6.29 -11.76 -8.12
C VAL A 324 7.42 -12.09 -9.09
N ILE A 325 8.35 -11.15 -9.29
CA ILE A 325 9.50 -11.38 -10.17
C ILE A 325 10.46 -12.43 -9.58
N MET A 326 10.64 -12.48 -8.25
CA MET A 326 11.42 -13.54 -7.61
C MET A 326 10.80 -14.92 -7.80
N ALA A 327 9.47 -15.05 -7.64
CA ALA A 327 8.77 -16.30 -7.90
C ALA A 327 8.90 -16.73 -9.37
N LYS A 328 8.88 -15.78 -10.31
CA LYS A 328 9.13 -16.02 -11.74
C LYS A 328 10.54 -16.57 -11.96
N MET A 329 11.56 -15.90 -11.42
CA MET A 329 12.96 -16.30 -11.60
C MET A 329 13.29 -17.63 -10.92
N GLN A 330 12.55 -18.01 -9.88
CA GLN A 330 12.68 -19.30 -9.20
C GLN A 330 11.81 -20.41 -9.80
N GLY A 331 11.01 -20.12 -10.84
CA GLY A 331 10.19 -21.11 -11.54
C GLY A 331 8.94 -21.58 -10.80
N ILE A 332 8.53 -20.90 -9.73
CA ILE A 332 7.39 -21.30 -8.89
C ILE A 332 6.17 -20.39 -9.04
N LEU A 333 6.27 -19.32 -9.86
CA LEU A 333 5.20 -18.35 -10.06
C LEU A 333 3.82 -18.97 -10.35
N PRO A 334 3.69 -19.99 -11.24
CA PRO A 334 2.39 -20.62 -11.50
C PRO A 334 1.77 -21.22 -10.23
N ARG A 335 2.57 -21.88 -9.39
CA ARG A 335 2.09 -22.50 -8.14
C ARG A 335 1.65 -21.46 -7.12
N VAL A 336 2.46 -20.42 -6.89
CA VAL A 336 2.19 -19.43 -5.84
C VAL A 336 1.12 -18.39 -6.20
N SER A 337 0.83 -18.22 -7.49
CA SER A 337 -0.24 -17.33 -7.97
C SER A 337 -1.57 -18.04 -8.16
N ALA A 338 -1.59 -19.36 -8.37
CA ALA A 338 -2.81 -20.13 -8.62
C ALA A 338 -3.92 -19.94 -7.56
N PRO A 339 -3.62 -19.90 -6.24
CA PRO A 339 -4.67 -19.68 -5.22
C PRO A 339 -5.35 -18.31 -5.34
N LEU A 340 -4.71 -17.34 -5.98
CA LEU A 340 -5.10 -15.93 -5.96
C LEU A 340 -5.84 -15.47 -7.21
N LEU A 341 -5.70 -16.22 -8.31
CA LEU A 341 -6.26 -15.86 -9.61
C LEU A 341 -7.68 -16.40 -9.83
N GLY A 342 -8.24 -17.10 -8.83
CA GLY A 342 -9.53 -17.79 -8.93
C GLY A 342 -9.46 -18.99 -9.87
N LYS A 343 -10.16 -20.07 -9.54
CA LYS A 343 -10.58 -21.02 -10.59
C LYS A 343 -11.62 -20.27 -11.43
N LYS A 344 -11.32 -20.06 -12.71
CA LYS A 344 -12.25 -19.48 -13.68
C LYS A 344 -13.65 -20.07 -13.57
#